data_AF-A0A9N9T167-F1
#
_entry.id   AF-A0A9N9T167-F1
#
_cell.length_a   1.000
_cell.length_b   1.000
_cell.length_c   1.000
_cell.angle_alpha   90.00
_cell.angle_beta   90.00
_cell.angle_gamma   90.00
#
_symmetry.space_group_name_H-M   'P 1'
#
loop_
_entity.id
_entity.type
_entity.pdbx_description
1 polymer ?
#
loop_
_entity_poly.entity_id
_entity_poly.type
_entity_poly.pdbx_seq_one_letter_code
_entity_poly.pdbx_strand_id
1 'polypeptide(L)'
;MDRISSIKEEEANNLKVKVLQEVIKETIYCNDRLWILPKLCCIYNGYYHQSDTEWSDPKDPCNILRCEAGVITISTLRCHTPCAKPLPPEPGRCCPTCPECKINEQIVTDDRDVTSDDPCLQCRCTGKKMVCSKKACPVLQCVQQRQIHPVGECCPRCQGTRALVSLRNTCTVKTSLFRQDDKFSVDKCTNCTCTNQTAICNRYTCPILDCAPDLQKSVPGSCCKKCELPEEFRSDCYINGHNYQASKI
;
A
#
# COMPACT_ATOMS: atom_id res chain seq x y z
N MET A 1 25.09 -54.31 17.70
CA MET A 1 24.13 -53.19 17.66
C MET A 1 24.91 -51.93 18.04
N ASP A 2 25.15 -50.92 17.20
CA ASP A 2 24.69 -50.68 15.84
C ASP A 2 25.44 -49.46 15.25
N ARG A 3 26.78 -49.59 15.03
CA ARG A 3 27.59 -48.54 14.36
C ARG A 3 27.07 -48.21 12.96
N ILE A 4 26.50 -49.20 12.28
CA ILE A 4 25.87 -49.05 10.96
C ILE A 4 24.57 -48.25 11.08
N SER A 5 23.82 -48.34 12.19
CA SER A 5 22.63 -47.50 12.39
C SER A 5 23.01 -46.04 12.56
N SER A 6 24.07 -45.74 13.31
CA SER A 6 24.51 -44.37 13.57
C SER A 6 25.05 -43.69 12.31
N ILE A 7 25.76 -44.42 11.45
CA ILE A 7 26.24 -43.90 10.16
C ILE A 7 25.06 -43.65 9.21
N LYS A 8 24.07 -44.56 9.15
CA LYS A 8 22.85 -44.36 8.35
C LYS A 8 22.02 -43.16 8.85
N GLU A 9 21.99 -42.94 10.15
CA GLU A 9 21.27 -41.83 10.78
C GLU A 9 21.98 -40.49 10.54
N GLU A 10 23.31 -40.48 10.57
CA GLU A 10 24.14 -39.32 10.24
C GLU A 10 24.09 -38.98 8.75
N GLU A 11 24.14 -39.97 7.85
CA GLU A 11 23.93 -39.79 6.41
C GLU A 11 22.52 -39.28 6.08
N ALA A 12 21.48 -39.80 6.75
CA ALA A 12 20.10 -39.32 6.60
C ALA A 12 19.94 -37.88 7.11
N ASN A 13 20.60 -37.51 8.21
CA ASN A 13 20.63 -36.14 8.71
C ASN A 13 21.40 -35.20 7.77
N ASN A 14 22.53 -35.64 7.22
CA ASN A 14 23.32 -34.84 6.28
C ASN A 14 22.59 -34.63 4.94
N LEU A 15 21.84 -35.65 4.49
CA LEU A 15 20.96 -35.55 3.33
C LEU A 15 19.79 -34.61 3.60
N LYS A 16 19.15 -34.68 4.77
CA LYS A 16 18.11 -33.71 5.19
C LYS A 16 18.64 -32.29 5.22
N VAL A 17 19.83 -32.05 5.77
CA VAL A 17 20.47 -30.72 5.81
C VAL A 17 20.78 -30.21 4.40
N LYS A 18 21.31 -31.05 3.51
CA LYS A 18 21.54 -30.69 2.10
C LYS A 18 20.23 -30.36 1.36
N VAL A 19 19.18 -31.17 1.54
CA VAL A 19 17.87 -30.91 0.94
C VAL A 19 17.27 -29.62 1.50
N LEU A 20 17.35 -29.37 2.81
CA LEU A 20 16.94 -28.09 3.41
C LEU A 20 17.73 -26.91 2.83
N GLN A 21 19.04 -27.03 2.67
CA GLN A 21 19.88 -26.00 2.05
C GLN A 21 19.57 -25.76 0.57
N GLU A 22 19.18 -26.79 -0.18
CA GLU A 22 18.72 -26.66 -1.58
C GLU A 22 17.34 -26.00 -1.67
N VAL A 23 16.39 -26.36 -0.79
CA VAL A 23 15.06 -25.71 -0.70
C VAL A 23 15.18 -24.24 -0.29
N ILE A 24 16.13 -23.89 0.59
CA ILE A 24 16.44 -22.50 0.96
C ILE A 24 17.02 -21.72 -0.23
N LYS A 25 17.80 -22.35 -1.13
CA LYS A 25 18.33 -21.70 -2.34
C LYS A 25 17.24 -21.39 -3.39
N GLU A 26 16.16 -22.16 -3.43
CA GLU A 26 15.05 -21.92 -4.36
C GLU A 26 14.08 -20.83 -3.87
N THR A 27 14.11 -20.50 -2.57
CA THR A 27 13.27 -19.45 -2.00
C THR A 27 14.02 -18.14 -1.89
N ILE A 28 13.47 -17.07 -2.47
CA ILE A 28 14.15 -15.76 -2.54
C ILE A 28 14.02 -15.03 -1.20
N TYR A 29 14.97 -15.26 -0.32
CA TYR A 29 15.04 -14.60 0.98
C TYR A 29 16.11 -13.52 1.02
N CYS A 30 15.77 -12.41 1.67
CA CYS A 30 16.70 -11.33 1.95
C CYS A 30 17.30 -11.60 3.33
N ASN A 31 18.62 -11.80 3.38
CA ASN A 31 19.34 -11.91 4.65
C ASN A 31 19.34 -10.54 5.33
N ASP A 32 18.48 -10.37 6.32
CA ASP A 32 18.47 -9.19 7.18
C ASP A 32 19.71 -9.24 8.09
N ARG A 33 20.59 -8.23 8.02
CA ARG A 33 21.79 -8.16 8.87
C ARG A 33 21.45 -7.93 10.34
N LEU A 34 20.18 -7.64 10.66
CA LEU A 34 19.64 -7.59 12.01
C LEU A 34 18.80 -8.84 12.34
N TRP A 35 19.50 -9.94 12.60
CA TRP A 35 19.10 -11.10 13.43
C TRP A 35 17.78 -11.87 13.11
N ILE A 36 17.99 -13.03 12.45
CA ILE A 36 17.38 -14.38 12.67
C ILE A 36 16.13 -14.81 11.88
N LEU A 37 15.49 -14.02 11.01
CA LEU A 37 14.44 -14.58 10.13
C LEU A 37 14.55 -14.17 8.66
N PRO A 38 14.62 -15.15 7.73
CA PRO A 38 14.61 -14.85 6.30
C PRO A 38 13.25 -14.28 5.90
N LYS A 39 13.22 -13.00 5.50
CA LYS A 39 12.03 -12.35 4.92
C LYS A 39 12.06 -12.53 3.40
N LEU A 40 10.90 -12.83 2.81
CA LEU A 40 10.80 -13.03 1.37
C LEU A 40 11.06 -11.70 0.65
N CYS A 41 12.04 -11.66 -0.25
CA CYS A 41 12.29 -10.49 -1.09
C CYS A 41 11.19 -10.36 -2.15
N CYS A 42 11.15 -9.20 -2.80
CA CYS A 42 10.44 -9.03 -4.06
C CYS A 42 11.43 -8.97 -5.23
N ILE A 43 11.02 -9.48 -6.39
CA ILE A 43 11.71 -9.25 -7.67
C ILE A 43 10.91 -8.22 -8.46
N TYR A 44 11.58 -7.14 -8.86
CA TYR A 44 11.02 -6.12 -9.74
C TYR A 44 12.03 -5.73 -10.81
N ASN A 45 11.62 -5.73 -12.08
CA ASN A 45 12.49 -5.37 -13.21
C ASN A 45 13.87 -6.07 -13.19
N GLY A 46 13.93 -7.32 -12.70
CA GLY A 46 15.17 -8.10 -12.59
C GLY A 46 16.01 -7.86 -11.35
N TYR A 47 15.61 -6.94 -10.46
CA TYR A 47 16.32 -6.62 -9.22
C TYR A 47 15.60 -7.15 -7.99
N TYR A 48 16.37 -7.48 -6.95
CA TYR A 48 15.85 -7.90 -5.65
C TYR A 48 15.65 -6.68 -4.75
N HIS A 49 14.47 -6.60 -4.15
CA HIS A 49 14.10 -5.60 -3.16
C HIS A 49 13.87 -6.26 -1.81
N GLN A 50 14.49 -5.71 -0.76
CA GLN A 50 14.28 -6.17 0.60
C GLN A 50 12.82 -5.95 1.02
N SER A 51 12.28 -6.88 1.82
CA SER A 51 10.97 -6.65 2.43
C SER A 51 11.00 -5.36 3.24
N ASP A 52 9.87 -4.68 3.26
CA ASP A 52 9.58 -3.45 3.99
C ASP A 52 10.20 -2.19 3.37
N THR A 53 10.92 -2.33 2.25
CA THR A 53 11.44 -1.20 1.47
C THR A 53 10.36 -0.51 0.65
N GLU A 54 10.51 0.80 0.50
CA GLU A 54 9.62 1.67 -0.28
C GLU A 54 10.47 2.56 -1.18
N TRP A 55 10.04 2.75 -2.43
CA TRP A 55 10.71 3.62 -3.39
C TRP A 55 9.71 4.23 -4.37
N SER A 56 10.05 5.38 -4.95
CA SER A 56 9.27 6.02 -6.02
C SER A 56 9.65 5.48 -7.39
N ASP A 57 8.70 5.40 -8.31
CA ASP A 57 9.00 5.12 -9.72
C ASP A 57 9.78 6.30 -10.34
N PRO A 58 10.97 6.08 -10.92
CA PRO A 58 11.74 7.14 -11.58
C PRO A 58 11.03 7.80 -12.76
N LYS A 59 10.10 7.10 -13.41
CA LYS A 59 9.34 7.60 -14.57
C LYS A 59 8.09 8.36 -14.15
N ASP A 60 7.52 8.01 -13.00
CA ASP A 60 6.33 8.64 -12.45
C ASP A 60 6.45 8.75 -10.92
N PRO A 61 6.88 9.91 -10.39
CA PRO A 61 7.07 10.09 -8.95
C PRO A 61 5.77 9.98 -8.16
N CYS A 62 4.61 9.93 -8.81
CA CYS A 62 3.34 9.65 -8.16
C CYS A 62 3.14 8.17 -7.85
N ASN A 63 3.86 7.25 -8.48
CA ASN A 63 3.78 5.83 -8.14
C ASN A 63 4.82 5.48 -7.07
N ILE A 64 4.33 5.01 -5.94
CA ILE A 64 5.14 4.53 -4.82
C ILE A 64 5.02 3.01 -4.76
N LEU A 65 6.16 2.33 -4.87
CA LEU A 65 6.28 0.89 -4.79
C LEU A 65 6.76 0.51 -3.40
N ARG A 66 6.09 -0.48 -2.80
CA ARG A 66 6.49 -1.05 -1.52
C ARG A 66 6.59 -2.56 -1.62
N CYS A 67 7.73 -3.12 -1.23
CA CYS A 67 7.90 -4.56 -1.09
C CYS A 67 7.48 -5.00 0.31
N GLU A 68 6.61 -6.00 0.41
CA GLU A 68 6.18 -6.59 1.67
C GLU A 68 6.06 -8.11 1.49
N ALA A 69 7.05 -8.85 1.99
CA ALA A 69 7.10 -10.32 1.95
C ALA A 69 6.70 -10.94 0.59
N GLY A 70 7.41 -10.56 -0.49
CA GLY A 70 7.16 -11.05 -1.85
C GLY A 70 5.93 -10.47 -2.56
N VAL A 71 5.29 -9.44 -1.99
CA VAL A 71 4.26 -8.63 -2.66
C VAL A 71 4.81 -7.24 -2.92
N ILE A 72 4.76 -6.79 -4.16
CA ILE A 72 4.99 -5.39 -4.51
C ILE A 72 3.63 -4.72 -4.60
N THR A 73 3.41 -3.71 -3.78
CA THR A 73 2.24 -2.83 -3.91
C THR A 73 2.68 -1.55 -4.58
N ILE A 74 2.17 -1.31 -5.79
CA ILE A 74 2.27 -0.05 -6.51
C ILE A 74 1.04 0.76 -6.13
N SER A 75 1.25 1.86 -5.41
CA SER A 75 0.20 2.80 -5.03
C SER A 75 0.44 4.15 -5.71
N THR A 76 -0.57 4.63 -6.43
CA THR A 76 -0.53 5.98 -7.00
C THR A 76 -0.92 6.98 -5.93
N LEU A 77 -0.04 7.94 -5.62
CA LEU A 77 -0.30 9.02 -4.66
C LEU A 77 -1.50 9.85 -5.08
N ARG A 78 -2.32 10.21 -4.10
CA ARG A 78 -3.38 11.20 -4.25
C ARG A 78 -2.98 12.45 -3.50
N CYS A 79 -2.73 13.52 -4.26
CA CYS A 79 -2.41 14.81 -3.68
C CYS A 79 -3.67 15.44 -3.09
N HIS A 80 -3.50 16.11 -1.96
CA HIS A 80 -4.51 16.97 -1.37
C HIS A 80 -3.98 18.40 -1.39
N THR A 81 -4.80 19.35 -1.81
CA THR A 81 -4.40 20.76 -1.94
C THR A 81 -5.35 21.64 -1.15
N PRO A 82 -5.14 21.79 0.17
CA PRO A 82 -5.97 22.62 1.03
C PRO A 82 -5.68 24.12 0.86
N CYS A 83 -5.53 24.57 -0.38
CA CYS A 83 -5.29 25.97 -0.74
C CYS A 83 -5.82 26.26 -2.14
N ALA A 84 -6.29 27.49 -2.37
CA ALA A 84 -6.91 27.89 -3.64
C ALA A 84 -5.91 28.02 -4.79
N LYS A 85 -4.65 28.36 -4.50
CA LYS A 85 -3.60 28.62 -5.50
C LYS A 85 -2.34 27.82 -5.16
N PRO A 86 -2.33 26.50 -5.40
CA PRO A 86 -1.15 25.68 -5.19
C PRO A 86 -0.08 26.00 -6.25
N LEU A 87 1.17 25.96 -5.84
CA LEU A 87 2.31 26.00 -6.76
C LEU A 87 2.45 24.64 -7.45
N PRO A 88 2.85 24.60 -8.73
CA PRO A 88 3.06 23.33 -9.42
C PRO A 88 4.11 22.45 -8.73
N PRO A 89 4.05 21.11 -8.88
CA PRO A 89 5.07 20.22 -8.35
C PRO A 89 6.45 20.58 -8.89
N GLU A 90 7.46 20.52 -8.02
CA GLU A 90 8.86 20.64 -8.46
C GLU A 90 9.24 19.45 -9.37
N PRO A 91 10.24 19.60 -10.27
CA PRO A 91 10.71 18.50 -11.09
C PRO A 91 11.06 17.25 -10.26
N GLY A 92 10.49 16.10 -10.62
CA GLY A 92 10.68 14.83 -9.89
C GLY A 92 9.83 14.68 -8.62
N ARG A 93 8.94 15.63 -8.32
CA ARG A 93 7.93 15.51 -7.25
C ARG A 93 6.54 15.27 -7.85
N CYS A 94 5.71 14.52 -7.12
CA CYS A 94 4.34 14.25 -7.55
C CYS A 94 3.39 15.41 -7.23
N CYS A 95 3.39 15.87 -5.98
CA CYS A 95 2.33 16.73 -5.46
C CYS A 95 2.66 18.21 -5.53
N PRO A 96 1.66 19.05 -5.80
CA PRO A 96 1.80 20.50 -5.77
C PRO A 96 1.95 21.01 -4.34
N THR A 97 2.38 22.27 -4.20
CA THR A 97 2.78 22.85 -2.92
C THR A 97 1.91 24.05 -2.56
N CYS A 98 1.29 24.04 -1.38
CA CYS A 98 0.63 25.22 -0.84
C CYS A 98 1.68 26.20 -0.29
N PRO A 99 1.58 27.50 -0.60
CA PRO A 99 2.58 28.50 -0.19
C PRO A 99 2.50 28.86 1.31
N GLU A 100 1.44 28.44 1.99
CA GLU A 100 1.21 28.63 3.41
C GLU A 100 0.80 27.30 4.07
N CYS A 101 1.26 27.05 5.29
CA CYS A 101 0.85 25.91 6.10
C CYS A 101 -0.45 26.21 6.85
N LYS A 102 -1.55 26.24 6.10
CA LYS A 102 -2.90 26.51 6.61
C LYS A 102 -3.82 25.35 6.24
N ILE A 103 -4.52 24.77 7.21
CA ILE A 103 -5.55 23.75 7.00
C ILE A 103 -6.81 24.19 7.72
N ASN A 104 -7.95 24.24 7.02
CA ASN A 104 -9.23 24.71 7.58
C ASN A 104 -9.09 26.03 8.37
N GLU A 105 -8.32 26.96 7.77
CA GLU A 105 -7.99 28.26 8.35
C GLU A 105 -7.06 28.27 9.58
N GLN A 106 -6.67 27.10 10.09
CA GLN A 106 -5.73 26.97 11.20
C GLN A 106 -4.28 26.93 10.69
N ILE A 107 -3.40 27.74 11.28
CA ILE A 107 -1.97 27.75 10.97
C ILE A 107 -1.30 26.57 11.68
N VAL A 108 -0.61 25.74 10.90
CA VAL A 108 0.19 24.61 11.41
C VAL A 108 1.63 25.09 11.59
N THR A 109 2.21 24.87 12.76
CA THR A 109 3.63 25.17 13.02
C THR A 109 4.55 24.26 12.20
N ASP A 110 5.74 24.77 11.84
CA ASP A 110 6.77 24.01 11.11
C ASP A 110 7.05 22.65 11.79
N ASP A 111 7.39 21.64 10.98
CA ASP A 111 7.80 20.29 11.42
C ASP A 111 6.75 19.46 12.20
N ARG A 112 5.45 19.78 12.09
CA ARG A 112 4.38 18.89 12.60
C ARG A 112 3.66 18.15 11.48
N ASP A 113 3.53 16.84 11.64
CA ASP A 113 2.55 16.05 10.91
C ASP A 113 1.16 16.53 11.33
N VAL A 114 0.39 17.02 10.36
CA VAL A 114 -1.00 17.44 10.63
C VAL A 114 -1.80 16.17 10.84
N THR A 115 -2.37 16.04 12.03
CA THR A 115 -3.27 14.93 12.36
C THR A 115 -4.58 15.15 11.60
N SER A 116 -4.69 14.52 10.44
CA SER A 116 -5.95 14.33 9.73
C SER A 116 -6.74 13.20 10.42
N ASP A 117 -8.07 13.23 10.31
CA ASP A 117 -8.91 12.07 10.68
C ASP A 117 -8.57 10.81 9.86
N ASP A 118 -7.96 11.01 8.69
CA ASP A 118 -7.37 9.94 7.88
C ASP A 118 -5.86 9.81 8.17
N PRO A 119 -5.42 8.78 8.90
CA PRO A 119 -4.00 8.60 9.25
C PRO A 119 -3.11 8.35 8.03
N CYS A 120 -3.69 8.03 6.87
CA CYS A 120 -2.97 7.85 5.61
C CYS A 120 -2.79 9.13 4.79
N LEU A 121 -3.46 10.23 5.17
CA LEU A 121 -3.18 11.55 4.62
C LEU A 121 -2.02 12.15 5.41
N GLN A 122 -0.89 12.35 4.74
CA GLN A 122 0.29 12.98 5.33
C GLN A 122 0.45 14.37 4.73
N CYS A 123 0.45 15.38 5.59
CA CYS A 123 0.75 16.76 5.25
C CYS A 123 2.03 17.18 5.95
N ARG A 124 3.03 17.60 5.18
CA ARG A 124 4.29 18.11 5.70
C ARG A 124 4.39 19.60 5.46
N CYS A 125 4.56 20.36 6.54
CA CYS A 125 4.94 21.77 6.50
C CYS A 125 6.46 21.88 6.60
N THR A 126 7.11 22.55 5.66
CA THR A 126 8.54 22.84 5.71
C THR A 126 8.78 24.23 5.15
N GLY A 127 9.28 25.16 5.98
CA GLY A 127 9.58 26.52 5.56
C GLY A 127 8.35 27.27 5.05
N LYS A 128 7.23 27.15 5.78
CA LYS A 128 5.88 27.68 5.46
C LYS A 128 5.22 27.10 4.20
N LYS A 129 5.86 26.17 3.51
CA LYS A 129 5.28 25.47 2.37
C LYS A 129 4.73 24.13 2.81
N MET A 130 3.54 23.79 2.34
CA MET A 130 2.87 22.54 2.70
C MET A 130 2.64 21.65 1.49
N VAL A 131 2.95 20.37 1.64
CA VAL A 131 2.65 19.33 0.65
C VAL A 131 1.85 18.24 1.35
N CYS A 132 0.70 17.90 0.79
CA CYS A 132 -0.14 16.82 1.30
C CYS A 132 -0.32 15.71 0.27
N SER A 133 -0.12 14.48 0.70
CA SER A 133 -0.35 13.30 -0.13
C SER A 133 -0.93 12.17 0.69
N LYS A 134 -1.77 11.38 0.03
CA LYS A 134 -2.32 10.13 0.56
C LYS A 134 -1.78 8.98 -0.25
N LYS A 135 -1.41 7.90 0.44
CA LYS A 135 -1.02 6.62 -0.17
C LYS A 135 -1.93 5.49 0.27
N ALA A 136 -2.06 4.48 -0.58
CA ALA A 136 -2.73 3.24 -0.20
C ALA A 136 -1.79 2.36 0.62
N CYS A 137 -2.37 1.60 1.56
CA CYS A 137 -1.60 0.64 2.34
C CYS A 137 -1.08 -0.53 1.52
N PRO A 138 0.06 -1.13 1.90
CA PRO A 138 0.59 -2.31 1.25
C PRO A 138 -0.42 -3.46 1.30
N VAL A 139 -0.42 -4.26 0.24
CA VAL A 139 -1.08 -5.57 0.22
C VAL A 139 -0.26 -6.51 1.08
N LEU A 140 -0.86 -6.98 2.17
CA LEU A 140 -0.21 -7.86 3.12
C LEU A 140 -0.38 -9.34 2.73
N GLN A 141 0.67 -10.13 2.98
CA GLN A 141 0.64 -11.58 2.80
C GLN A 141 -0.29 -12.31 3.77
N CYS A 142 -0.53 -11.75 4.96
CA CYS A 142 -1.37 -12.40 5.95
C CYS A 142 -2.86 -12.22 5.65
N VAL A 143 -3.64 -13.20 6.09
CA VAL A 143 -5.10 -13.14 6.07
C VAL A 143 -5.62 -12.02 6.97
N GLN A 144 -6.83 -11.53 6.70
CA GLN A 144 -7.44 -10.40 7.41
C GLN A 144 -7.44 -10.58 8.94
N GLN A 145 -7.67 -11.80 9.43
CA GLN A 145 -7.72 -12.12 10.86
C GLN A 145 -6.36 -11.98 11.58
N ARG A 146 -5.26 -11.90 10.82
CA ARG A 146 -3.90 -11.71 11.33
C ARG A 146 -3.39 -10.29 11.08
N GLN A 147 -4.20 -9.42 10.48
CA GLN A 147 -3.85 -8.03 10.29
C GLN A 147 -4.25 -7.25 11.54
N ILE A 148 -3.27 -6.58 12.14
CA ILE A 148 -3.50 -5.64 13.24
C ILE A 148 -3.37 -4.24 12.68
N HIS A 149 -4.29 -3.35 13.06
CA HIS A 149 -4.23 -1.93 12.74
C HIS A 149 -3.87 -1.18 14.02
N PRO A 150 -2.60 -0.79 14.19
CA PRO A 150 -2.19 -0.06 15.38
C PRO A 150 -2.89 1.30 15.44
N VAL A 151 -3.23 1.73 16.64
CA VAL A 151 -3.88 3.03 16.85
C VAL A 151 -2.92 4.13 16.42
N GLY A 152 -3.41 5.05 15.58
CA GLY A 152 -2.62 6.18 15.06
C GLY A 152 -1.72 5.87 13.86
N GLU A 153 -1.57 4.59 13.47
CA GLU A 153 -0.83 4.23 12.25
C GLU A 153 -1.76 4.21 11.02
N CYS A 154 -1.24 4.62 9.85
CA CYS A 154 -1.98 4.58 8.58
C CYS A 154 -2.34 3.14 8.17
N CYS A 155 -1.40 2.21 8.32
CA CYS A 155 -1.52 0.90 7.68
C CYS A 155 -1.52 -0.26 8.67
N PRO A 156 -2.24 -1.34 8.34
CA PRO A 156 -2.13 -2.57 9.10
C PRO A 156 -0.77 -3.22 8.90
N ARG A 157 -0.41 -4.08 9.84
CA ARG A 157 0.73 -4.99 9.75
C ARG A 157 0.32 -6.41 10.10
N CYS A 158 1.09 -7.39 9.62
CA CYS A 158 0.85 -8.78 9.98
C CYS A 158 1.30 -9.07 11.41
N GLN A 159 0.46 -9.75 12.18
CA GLN A 159 0.80 -10.27 13.49
C GLN A 159 1.27 -11.72 13.39
N GLY A 160 2.44 -11.99 13.97
CA GLY A 160 3.09 -13.30 13.98
C GLY A 160 3.90 -13.58 12.73
N THR A 161 4.47 -14.77 12.66
CA THR A 161 5.28 -15.23 11.53
C THR A 161 4.54 -16.34 10.77
N ARG A 162 4.67 -16.34 9.46
CA ARG A 162 4.19 -17.42 8.60
C ARG A 162 5.36 -17.91 7.77
N ALA A 163 5.64 -19.21 7.85
CA ALA A 163 6.50 -19.86 6.88
C ALA A 163 5.78 -19.82 5.52
N LEU A 164 6.26 -18.96 4.63
CA LEU A 164 5.78 -18.93 3.26
C LEU A 164 6.51 -20.02 2.49
N VAL A 165 5.73 -20.91 1.87
CA VAL A 165 6.28 -21.85 0.89
C VAL A 165 6.30 -21.11 -0.44
N SER A 166 7.48 -20.69 -0.89
CA SER A 166 7.67 -20.17 -2.24
C SER A 166 7.94 -21.35 -3.16
N LEU A 167 7.04 -21.59 -4.10
CA LEU A 167 7.29 -22.56 -5.18
C LEU A 167 7.74 -21.78 -6.41
N ARG A 168 8.63 -22.39 -7.19
CA ARG A 168 9.10 -21.81 -8.46
C ARG A 168 7.91 -21.43 -9.34
N ASN A 169 7.97 -20.24 -9.94
CA ASN A 169 6.91 -19.70 -10.80
C ASN A 169 5.53 -19.57 -10.12
N THR A 170 5.49 -19.39 -8.80
CA THR A 170 4.25 -19.13 -8.07
C THR A 170 4.38 -18.00 -7.07
N CYS A 171 3.27 -17.33 -6.79
CA CYS A 171 3.15 -16.31 -5.77
C CYS A 171 2.06 -16.75 -4.80
N THR A 172 2.34 -16.66 -3.50
CA THR A 172 1.28 -16.78 -2.49
C THR A 172 0.80 -15.38 -2.14
N VAL A 173 -0.52 -15.16 -2.02
CA VAL A 173 -1.09 -13.94 -1.42
C VAL A 173 -2.25 -14.36 -0.52
N LYS A 174 -2.22 -13.99 0.76
CA LYS A 174 -3.18 -14.44 1.79
C LYS A 174 -3.14 -15.97 1.96
N THR A 175 -4.11 -16.68 1.40
CA THR A 175 -4.21 -18.15 1.41
C THR A 175 -4.12 -18.75 0.02
N SER A 176 -4.12 -17.91 -1.02
CA SER A 176 -4.21 -18.35 -2.40
C SER A 176 -2.83 -18.45 -3.02
N LEU A 177 -2.65 -19.49 -3.83
CA LEU A 177 -1.46 -19.71 -4.65
C LEU A 177 -1.80 -19.37 -6.09
N PHE A 178 -0.98 -18.53 -6.70
CA PHE A 178 -1.11 -18.08 -8.09
C PHE A 178 0.12 -18.53 -8.86
N ARG A 179 -0.08 -18.94 -10.11
CA ARG A 179 1.00 -19.31 -11.03
C ARG A 179 1.52 -18.06 -11.76
N GLN A 180 2.67 -18.21 -12.39
CA GLN A 180 3.24 -17.21 -13.28
C GLN A 180 2.18 -16.68 -14.27
N ASP A 181 2.14 -15.35 -14.40
CA ASP A 181 1.26 -14.56 -15.24
C ASP A 181 -0.24 -14.58 -14.86
N ASP A 182 -0.62 -15.28 -13.78
CA ASP A 182 -1.99 -15.20 -13.25
C ASP A 182 -2.31 -13.77 -12.85
N LYS A 183 -3.49 -13.30 -13.29
CA LYS A 183 -4.07 -12.01 -12.92
C LYS A 183 -5.22 -12.24 -11.94
N PHE A 184 -5.21 -11.52 -10.83
CA PHE A 184 -6.20 -11.69 -9.79
C PHE A 184 -6.48 -10.39 -9.05
N SER A 185 -7.68 -10.25 -8.50
CA SER A 185 -8.06 -9.10 -7.68
C SER A 185 -8.08 -9.51 -6.20
N VAL A 186 -7.38 -8.75 -5.37
CA VAL A 186 -7.31 -9.01 -3.91
C VAL A 186 -8.52 -8.41 -3.18
N ASP A 187 -9.02 -7.30 -3.73
CA ASP A 187 -10.20 -6.56 -3.33
C ASP A 187 -10.64 -5.66 -4.51
N LYS A 188 -11.68 -4.84 -4.31
CA LYS A 188 -12.20 -3.92 -5.35
C LYS A 188 -11.20 -2.83 -5.77
N CYS A 189 -10.14 -2.62 -5.00
CA CYS A 189 -9.16 -1.57 -5.21
C CYS A 189 -7.84 -2.07 -5.79
N THR A 190 -7.66 -3.39 -5.88
CA THR A 190 -6.33 -3.97 -6.03
C THR A 190 -6.33 -5.10 -7.03
N ASN A 191 -5.57 -4.91 -8.11
CA ASN A 191 -5.35 -5.91 -9.13
C ASN A 191 -3.88 -6.30 -9.16
N CYS A 192 -3.60 -7.60 -9.17
CA CYS A 192 -2.27 -8.15 -9.09
C CYS A 192 -1.97 -9.03 -10.29
N THR A 193 -0.69 -9.16 -10.62
CA THR A 193 -0.16 -10.18 -11.51
C THR A 193 0.98 -10.91 -10.80
N CYS A 194 0.99 -12.23 -10.88
CA CYS A 194 2.12 -13.01 -10.36
C CYS A 194 3.25 -13.02 -11.41
N THR A 195 4.39 -12.45 -11.07
CA THR A 195 5.55 -12.38 -11.98
C THR A 195 6.80 -12.77 -11.22
N ASN A 196 7.49 -13.82 -11.67
CA ASN A 196 8.75 -14.31 -11.11
C ASN A 196 8.68 -14.45 -9.58
N GLN A 197 7.69 -15.19 -9.09
CA GLN A 197 7.45 -15.43 -7.65
C GLN A 197 7.08 -14.19 -6.82
N THR A 198 6.89 -13.04 -7.47
CA THR A 198 6.48 -11.79 -6.83
C THR A 198 5.08 -11.41 -7.29
N ALA A 199 4.16 -11.17 -6.35
CA ALA A 199 2.86 -10.61 -6.68
C ALA A 199 3.00 -9.08 -6.87
N ILE A 200 2.86 -8.61 -8.11
CA ILE A 200 2.91 -7.18 -8.44
C ILE A 200 1.48 -6.65 -8.49
N CYS A 201 1.11 -5.86 -7.48
CA CYS A 201 -0.23 -5.37 -7.21
C CYS A 201 -0.33 -3.87 -7.47
N ASN A 202 -1.22 -3.46 -8.37
CA ASN A 202 -1.64 -2.07 -8.53
C ASN A 202 -2.82 -1.82 -7.60
N ARG A 203 -2.64 -0.93 -6.62
CA ARG A 203 -3.65 -0.57 -5.62
C ARG A 203 -4.07 0.88 -5.79
N TYR A 204 -5.36 1.07 -6.03
CA TYR A 204 -5.94 2.39 -6.18
C TYR A 204 -6.02 3.11 -4.84
N THR A 205 -5.38 4.28 -4.75
CA THR A 205 -5.53 5.16 -3.59
C THR A 205 -6.81 5.98 -3.74
N CYS A 206 -7.72 5.84 -2.78
CA CYS A 206 -8.94 6.61 -2.77
C CYS A 206 -8.68 8.11 -2.55
N PRO A 207 -9.42 8.99 -3.27
CA PRO A 207 -9.30 10.42 -3.07
C PRO A 207 -9.67 10.79 -1.62
N ILE A 208 -9.18 11.95 -1.19
CA ILE A 208 -9.64 12.60 0.03
C ILE A 208 -11.06 13.09 -0.25
N LEU A 209 -11.96 12.93 0.73
CA LEU A 209 -13.35 13.35 0.62
C LEU A 209 -13.57 14.54 1.56
N ASP A 210 -14.03 15.67 1.03
CA ASP A 210 -14.26 16.92 1.78
C ASP A 210 -15.64 16.96 2.47
N CYS A 211 -16.25 15.79 2.71
CA CYS A 211 -17.54 15.65 3.37
C CYS A 211 -17.43 14.81 4.64
N ALA A 212 -18.33 15.08 5.58
CA ALA A 212 -18.41 14.37 6.84
C ALA A 212 -18.62 12.85 6.64
N PRO A 213 -18.10 11.98 7.55
CA PRO A 213 -18.12 10.53 7.37
C PRO A 213 -19.50 9.90 7.13
N ASP A 214 -20.57 10.50 7.66
CA ASP A 214 -21.96 10.08 7.51
C ASP A 214 -22.51 10.28 6.09
N LEU A 215 -21.97 11.26 5.36
CA LEU A 215 -22.28 11.56 3.96
C LEU A 215 -21.47 10.72 2.97
N GLN A 216 -20.50 9.96 3.45
CA GLN A 216 -19.65 9.12 2.59
C GLN A 216 -20.33 7.77 2.33
N LYS A 217 -20.80 7.57 1.10
CA LYS A 217 -21.51 6.34 0.70
C LYS A 217 -20.65 5.45 -0.19
N SER A 218 -20.75 4.14 0.05
CA SER A 218 -20.13 3.12 -0.80
C SER A 218 -20.97 2.93 -2.06
N VAL A 219 -20.33 2.95 -3.22
CA VAL A 219 -21.00 2.66 -4.50
C VAL A 219 -20.80 1.18 -4.85
N PRO A 220 -21.84 0.46 -5.28
CA PRO A 220 -21.70 -0.92 -5.75
C PRO A 220 -20.63 -1.04 -6.84
N GLY A 221 -19.75 -2.03 -6.70
CA GLY A 221 -18.63 -2.25 -7.64
C GLY A 221 -17.48 -1.26 -7.57
N SER A 222 -17.59 -0.11 -6.88
CA SER A 222 -16.48 0.84 -6.76
C SER A 222 -15.48 0.44 -5.67
N CYS A 223 -14.22 0.81 -5.88
CA CYS A 223 -13.21 0.79 -4.82
C CYS A 223 -13.51 1.82 -3.72
N CYS A 224 -13.81 3.07 -4.11
CA CYS A 224 -13.89 4.20 -3.19
C CYS A 224 -15.32 4.63 -2.89
N LYS A 225 -15.50 5.16 -1.68
CA LYS A 225 -16.68 5.92 -1.30
C LYS A 225 -16.74 7.24 -2.08
N LYS A 226 -17.93 7.82 -2.14
CA LYS A 226 -18.17 9.17 -2.66
C LYS A 226 -18.96 9.98 -1.65
N CYS A 227 -18.81 11.30 -1.71
CA CYS A 227 -19.71 12.21 -1.02
C CYS A 227 -21.05 12.20 -1.73
N GLU A 228 -22.09 11.80 -1.01
CA GLU A 228 -23.47 11.89 -1.47
C GLU A 228 -24.17 12.93 -0.60
N LEU A 229 -24.49 14.07 -1.22
CA LEU A 229 -25.27 15.10 -0.56
C LEU A 229 -26.72 14.60 -0.40
N PRO A 230 -27.37 14.82 0.75
CA PRO A 230 -28.79 14.51 0.91
C PRO A 230 -29.61 15.21 -0.18
N GLU A 231 -30.65 14.56 -0.70
CA GLU A 231 -31.47 15.14 -1.78
C GLU A 231 -32.08 16.50 -1.41
N GLU A 232 -32.25 16.77 -0.10
CA GLU A 232 -32.74 18.04 0.45
C GLU A 232 -31.80 19.24 0.22
N PHE A 233 -30.52 19.01 -0.12
CA PHE A 233 -29.54 20.06 -0.45
C PHE A 233 -29.33 20.24 -1.96
N ARG A 234 -30.10 19.57 -2.82
CA ARG A 234 -30.24 20.02 -4.21
C ARG A 234 -31.06 21.30 -4.17
N SER A 235 -30.37 22.44 -4.01
CA SER A 235 -30.98 23.76 -4.04
C SER A 235 -31.53 24.04 -5.44
N ASP A 236 -32.69 23.49 -5.76
CA ASP A 236 -33.53 23.99 -6.84
C ASP A 236 -34.02 25.37 -6.39
N CYS A 237 -33.38 26.42 -6.87
CA CYS A 237 -33.81 27.78 -6.57
C CYS A 237 -34.98 28.12 -7.50
N TYR A 238 -36.20 28.22 -6.97
CA TYR A 238 -37.36 28.65 -7.74
C TYR A 238 -37.62 30.15 -7.53
N ILE A 239 -37.47 30.96 -8.58
CA ILE A 239 -37.88 32.37 -8.58
C ILE A 239 -38.96 32.53 -9.64
N ASN A 240 -40.15 33.02 -9.25
CA ASN A 240 -41.30 33.22 -10.14
C ASN A 240 -41.68 32.00 -10.99
N GLY A 241 -41.57 30.79 -10.43
CA GLY A 241 -41.91 29.54 -11.12
C GLY A 241 -40.82 28.98 -12.05
N HIS A 242 -39.67 29.65 -12.16
CA HIS A 242 -38.52 29.16 -12.91
C HIS A 242 -37.51 28.48 -11.98
N ASN A 243 -37.11 27.24 -12.30
CA ASN A 243 -36.02 26.54 -11.62
C ASN A 243 -34.67 27.05 -12.13
N TYR A 244 -33.84 27.54 -11.23
CA TYR A 244 -32.46 27.90 -11.46
C TYR A 244 -31.55 26.85 -10.79
N GLN A 245 -30.91 26.02 -11.61
CA GLN A 245 -29.86 25.13 -11.13
C GLN A 245 -28.57 25.92 -10.97
N ALA A 246 -27.86 25.70 -9.86
CA ALA A 246 -26.52 26.25 -9.67
C ALA A 246 -25.60 25.74 -10.78
N SER A 247 -25.12 26.64 -11.65
CA SER A 247 -24.13 26.31 -12.67
C SER A 247 -22.90 25.70 -12.00
N LYS A 248 -22.55 24.49 -12.44
CA LYS A 248 -21.34 23.76 -12.03
C LYS A 248 -20.12 24.65 -12.36
N ILE A 249 -19.45 25.14 -11.32
CA ILE A 249 -18.14 25.82 -11.44
C ILE A 249 -17.08 24.76 -11.70
#